data_AF-A0A1Y0MJS7-F1
#
_entry.id   AF-A0A1Y0MJS7-F1
#
_cell.length_a   1.000
_cell.length_b   1.000
_cell.length_c   1.000
_cell.angle_alpha   90.00
_cell.angle_beta   90.00
_cell.angle_gamma   90.00
#
_symmetry.space_group_name_H-M   'P 1'
#
loop_
_entity.id
_entity.type
_entity.pdbx_description
1 polymer ?
#
loop_
_entity_poly.entity_id
_entity_poly.type
_entity_poly.pdbx_seq_one_letter_code
_entity_poly.pdbx_strand_id
1 'polypeptide(L)'
;MLRFKFIPKFSFIILFAFVVFTIVGTQLHELGHIAVAKYYGYETELYHDSMTYYHKGIMQDADYIKLEELYKRNKNLEYEEFSQNVKDEVEVLNKNLDKKYPEQINNSGLYVTIGGPAQTILTSIIGFVILLHKRRKRYDFKLLDWIAVFLALFILREVFNFCNAMFSFLFYNQTDFAGDEFGISSTLGLNQWLLPSVMLVIGLVLSLYVIFRLIPIKYRFSFIISGFIGGLLGYFIWFGFLGEWVFRFF
;
A
#
# COMPACT_ATOMS: atom_id res chain seq x y z
N MET A 1 0.42 -38.04 2.81
CA MET A 1 -0.27 -37.55 4.03
C MET A 1 0.20 -36.13 4.35
N LEU A 2 -0.71 -35.16 4.35
CA LEU A 2 -0.46 -33.85 4.97
C LEU A 2 -0.23 -34.06 6.46
N ARG A 3 1.02 -33.97 6.92
CA ARG A 3 1.34 -33.97 8.36
C ARG A 3 1.28 -32.52 8.84
N PHE A 4 0.17 -32.14 9.45
CA PHE A 4 0.02 -30.84 10.11
C PHE A 4 0.87 -30.84 11.39
N LYS A 5 2.09 -30.31 11.29
CA LYS A 5 2.97 -30.13 12.44
C LYS A 5 3.04 -28.64 12.77
N PHE A 6 2.54 -28.28 13.95
CA PHE A 6 2.69 -26.93 14.48
C PHE A 6 3.98 -26.85 15.30
N ILE A 7 4.77 -25.80 15.08
CA ILE A 7 6.06 -25.56 15.73
C ILE A 7 5.98 -24.21 16.46
N PRO A 8 5.60 -24.16 17.75
CA PRO A 8 5.25 -22.92 18.45
C PRO A 8 6.33 -21.83 18.40
N LYS A 9 7.59 -22.19 18.69
CA LYS A 9 8.72 -21.24 18.67
C LYS A 9 8.91 -20.59 17.29
N PHE A 10 8.78 -21.38 16.23
CA PHE A 10 8.86 -20.88 14.86
C PHE A 10 7.63 -20.03 14.52
N SER A 11 6.43 -20.49 14.90
CA SER A 11 5.18 -19.76 14.68
C SER A 11 5.22 -18.35 15.30
N PHE A 12 5.75 -18.19 16.50
CA PHE A 12 5.85 -16.88 17.16
C PHE A 12 6.79 -15.91 16.41
N ILE A 13 7.96 -16.40 15.98
CA ILE A 13 8.92 -15.62 15.19
C ILE A 13 8.29 -15.18 13.86
N ILE A 14 7.63 -16.10 13.16
CA ILE A 14 6.99 -15.78 11.87
C ILE A 14 5.84 -14.81 12.05
N LEU A 15 5.03 -14.95 13.10
CA LEU A 15 3.94 -14.01 13.39
C LEU A 15 4.46 -12.60 13.56
N PHE A 16 5.49 -12.41 14.39
CA PHE A 16 6.09 -11.09 14.59
C PHE A 16 6.76 -10.56 13.32
N ALA A 17 7.41 -11.45 12.54
CA ALA A 17 7.97 -11.06 11.26
C ALA A 17 6.88 -10.57 10.30
N PHE A 18 5.72 -11.22 10.21
CA PHE A 18 4.60 -10.73 9.39
C PHE A 18 4.11 -9.35 9.85
N VAL A 19 3.97 -9.12 11.16
CA VAL A 19 3.60 -7.78 11.69
C VAL A 19 4.59 -6.71 11.19
N VAL A 20 5.89 -6.97 11.35
CA VAL A 20 6.94 -6.03 10.92
C VAL A 20 6.94 -5.84 9.41
N PHE A 21 6.84 -6.92 8.63
CA PHE A 21 6.86 -6.85 7.17
C PHE A 21 5.59 -6.24 6.57
N THR A 22 4.44 -6.27 7.27
CA THR A 22 3.26 -5.50 6.87
C THR A 22 3.58 -4.00 6.92
N ILE A 23 4.17 -3.51 8.02
CA ILE A 23 4.55 -2.10 8.19
C ILE A 23 5.59 -1.70 7.14
N VAL A 24 6.65 -2.49 7.02
CA VAL A 24 7.72 -2.25 6.03
C VAL A 24 7.15 -2.27 4.61
N GLY A 25 6.23 -3.19 4.31
CA GLY A 25 5.57 -3.29 3.02
C GLY A 25 4.74 -2.06 2.69
N THR A 26 3.91 -1.58 3.62
CA THR A 26 3.14 -0.35 3.44
C THR A 26 4.04 0.84 3.16
N GLN A 27 5.07 1.05 3.98
CA GLN A 27 5.96 2.21 3.82
C GLN A 27 6.81 2.13 2.55
N LEU A 28 7.26 0.94 2.17
CA LEU A 28 7.96 0.74 0.91
C LEU A 28 7.07 1.01 -0.31
N HIS A 29 5.79 0.67 -0.23
CA HIS A 29 4.80 0.98 -1.27
C HIS A 29 4.65 2.50 -1.43
N GLU A 30 4.46 3.25 -0.33
CA GLU A 30 4.37 4.72 -0.38
C GLU A 30 5.65 5.36 -0.92
N LEU A 31 6.82 4.82 -0.58
CA LEU A 31 8.09 5.26 -1.16
C LEU A 31 8.17 5.04 -2.68
N GLY A 32 7.44 4.06 -3.22
CA GLY A 32 7.27 3.84 -4.66
C GLY A 32 6.57 5.03 -5.33
N HIS A 33 5.45 5.50 -4.77
CA HIS A 33 4.79 6.72 -5.24
C HIS A 33 5.73 7.93 -5.14
N ILE A 34 6.43 8.09 -4.01
CA ILE A 34 7.32 9.24 -3.77
C ILE A 34 8.47 9.27 -4.77
N ALA A 35 9.05 8.13 -5.10
CA ALA A 35 10.14 8.05 -6.07
C ALA A 35 9.69 8.57 -7.44
N VAL A 36 8.49 8.20 -7.89
CA VAL A 36 7.94 8.68 -9.17
C VAL A 36 7.55 10.16 -9.09
N ALA A 37 6.93 10.60 -7.99
CA ALA A 37 6.57 12.00 -7.80
C ALA A 37 7.80 12.93 -7.83
N LYS A 38 8.87 12.55 -7.13
CA LYS A 38 10.14 13.28 -7.16
C LYS A 38 10.81 13.27 -8.53
N TYR A 39 10.69 12.19 -9.28
CA TYR A 39 11.18 12.12 -10.67
C TYR A 39 10.51 13.19 -11.55
N TYR A 40 9.21 13.44 -11.36
CA TYR A 40 8.47 14.51 -12.04
C TYR A 40 8.65 15.91 -11.42
N GLY A 41 9.47 16.04 -10.37
CA GLY A 41 9.78 17.33 -9.74
C GLY A 41 8.76 17.82 -8.71
N TYR A 42 7.86 16.95 -8.25
CA TYR A 42 6.93 17.27 -7.18
C TYR A 42 7.62 17.27 -5.80
N GLU A 43 7.13 18.12 -4.91
CA GLU A 43 7.39 18.02 -3.47
C GLU A 43 6.44 16.98 -2.87
N THR A 44 6.90 16.22 -1.89
CA THR A 44 6.15 15.08 -1.35
C THR A 44 6.17 15.09 0.18
N GLU A 45 5.05 14.77 0.79
CA GLU A 45 4.95 14.47 2.21
C GLU A 45 4.51 13.02 2.38
N LEU A 46 5.16 12.33 3.31
CA LEU A 46 4.83 10.94 3.65
C LEU A 46 3.98 10.93 4.91
N TYR A 47 2.91 10.15 4.87
CA TYR A 47 2.06 9.83 6.00
C TYR A 47 2.12 8.32 6.28
N HIS A 48 1.54 7.90 7.40
CA HIS A 48 1.63 6.49 7.82
C HIS A 48 0.88 5.53 6.88
N ASP A 49 -0.16 6.01 6.21
CA ASP A 49 -1.09 5.24 5.38
C ASP A 49 -1.11 5.70 3.93
N SER A 50 -0.42 6.79 3.61
CA SER A 50 -0.53 7.49 2.32
C SER A 50 0.67 8.41 2.09
N MET A 51 0.70 9.05 0.93
CA MET A 51 1.57 10.18 0.65
C MET A 51 0.78 11.24 -0.11
N THR A 52 1.24 12.48 -0.01
CA THR A 52 0.76 13.58 -0.85
C THR A 52 1.91 14.08 -1.72
N TYR A 53 1.57 14.62 -2.88
CA TYR A 53 2.54 15.25 -3.77
C TYR A 53 1.97 16.51 -4.38
N TYR A 54 2.83 17.50 -4.56
CA TYR A 54 2.45 18.85 -4.88
C TYR A 54 3.45 19.52 -5.81
N HIS A 55 2.96 20.48 -6.61
CA HIS A 55 3.86 21.32 -7.40
C HIS A 55 4.83 22.06 -6.47
N LYS A 56 6.10 22.09 -6.89
CA LYS A 56 7.15 22.76 -6.15
C LYS A 56 6.76 24.21 -5.83
N GLY A 57 6.85 24.59 -4.56
CA GLY A 57 6.54 25.94 -4.11
C GLY A 57 5.09 26.17 -3.70
N ILE A 58 4.15 25.24 -3.96
CA ILE A 58 2.74 25.45 -3.59
C ILE A 58 2.56 25.49 -2.08
N MET A 59 3.33 24.68 -1.33
CA MET A 59 3.24 24.64 0.13
C MET A 59 3.65 25.96 0.79
N GLN A 60 4.39 26.82 0.08
CA GLN A 60 4.77 28.15 0.56
C GLN A 60 3.88 29.26 -0.05
N ASP A 61 2.92 28.93 -0.91
CA ASP A 61 1.99 29.91 -1.45
C ASP A 61 1.00 30.35 -0.37
N ALA A 62 0.77 31.66 -0.26
CA ALA A 62 -0.14 32.23 0.72
C ALA A 62 -1.58 31.71 0.57
N ASP A 63 -2.02 31.42 -0.66
CA ASP A 63 -3.37 30.88 -0.91
C ASP A 63 -3.49 29.45 -0.39
N TYR A 64 -2.42 28.63 -0.52
CA TYR A 64 -2.38 27.26 0.00
C TYR A 64 -2.35 27.25 1.54
N ILE A 65 -1.51 28.09 2.15
CA ILE A 65 -1.44 28.20 3.62
C ILE A 65 -2.82 28.58 4.18
N LYS A 66 -3.49 29.54 3.56
CA LYS A 66 -4.83 29.97 3.97
C LYS A 66 -5.87 28.86 3.80
N LEU A 67 -5.79 28.10 2.70
CA LEU A 67 -6.64 26.94 2.45
C LEU A 67 -6.45 25.88 3.54
N GLU A 68 -5.20 25.55 3.86
CA GLU A 68 -4.86 24.59 4.91
C GLU A 68 -5.39 25.03 6.30
N GLU A 69 -5.28 26.33 6.62
CA GLU A 69 -5.85 26.89 7.86
C GLU A 69 -7.38 26.81 7.91
N LEU A 70 -8.07 26.95 6.77
CA LEU A 70 -9.52 26.77 6.69
C LEU A 70 -9.91 25.32 6.97
N TYR A 71 -9.22 24.36 6.37
CA TYR A 71 -9.45 22.94 6.65
C TYR A 71 -9.11 22.57 8.09
N LYS A 72 -7.99 23.05 8.64
CA LYS A 72 -7.61 22.82 10.04
C LYS A 72 -8.66 23.36 11.02
N ARG A 73 -9.24 24.53 10.75
CA ARG A 73 -10.31 25.13 11.58
C ARG A 73 -11.61 24.34 11.51
N ASN A 74 -11.89 23.69 10.38
CA ASN A 74 -13.13 22.94 10.14
C ASN A 74 -12.92 21.42 10.14
N LYS A 75 -11.83 20.90 10.73
CA LYS A 75 -11.43 19.49 10.61
C LYS A 75 -12.46 18.44 11.06
N ASN A 76 -13.47 18.86 11.82
CA ASN A 76 -14.52 17.99 12.36
C ASN A 76 -15.80 18.03 11.51
N LEU A 77 -15.80 18.79 10.42
CA LEU A 77 -16.92 18.97 9.52
C LEU A 77 -16.55 18.36 8.16
N GLU A 78 -17.51 17.71 7.54
CA GLU A 78 -17.38 17.36 6.12
C GLU A 78 -17.42 18.63 5.27
N TYR A 79 -16.84 18.60 4.07
CA TYR A 79 -16.82 19.78 3.19
C TYR A 79 -18.24 20.28 2.89
N GLU A 80 -19.21 19.38 2.77
CA GLU A 80 -20.63 19.68 2.57
C GLU A 80 -21.23 20.48 3.74
N GLU A 81 -20.67 20.37 4.94
CA GLU A 81 -21.12 21.05 6.14
C GLU A 81 -20.47 22.43 6.32
N PHE A 82 -19.50 22.80 5.49
CA PHE A 82 -18.88 24.11 5.54
C PHE A 82 -19.91 25.21 5.25
N SER A 83 -19.80 26.34 5.96
CA SER A 83 -20.64 27.51 5.67
C SER A 83 -20.41 28.00 4.24
N GLN A 84 -21.44 28.56 3.59
CA GLN A 84 -21.36 28.98 2.19
C GLN A 84 -20.19 29.94 1.94
N ASN A 85 -19.97 30.92 2.83
CA ASN A 85 -18.85 31.86 2.72
C ASN A 85 -17.49 31.16 2.72
N VAL A 86 -17.33 30.09 3.49
CA VAL A 86 -16.09 29.29 3.53
C VAL A 86 -15.94 28.48 2.25
N LYS A 87 -17.02 27.91 1.72
CA LYS A 87 -16.99 27.19 0.43
C LYS A 87 -16.59 28.12 -0.71
N ASP A 88 -17.18 29.31 -0.77
CA ASP A 88 -16.86 30.33 -1.78
C ASP A 88 -15.38 30.75 -1.66
N GLU A 89 -14.88 30.93 -0.43
CA GLU A 89 -13.47 31.24 -0.19
C GLU A 89 -12.53 30.10 -0.64
N VAL A 90 -12.86 28.85 -0.31
CA VAL A 90 -12.13 27.66 -0.77
C VAL A 90 -12.11 27.59 -2.30
N GLU A 91 -13.23 27.82 -2.97
CA GLU A 91 -13.34 27.79 -4.43
C GLU A 91 -12.43 28.87 -5.07
N VAL A 92 -12.44 30.09 -4.52
CA VAL A 92 -11.57 31.18 -5.01
C VAL A 92 -10.10 30.85 -4.82
N LEU A 93 -9.72 30.31 -3.65
CA LEU A 93 -8.33 29.93 -3.36
C LEU A 93 -7.87 28.80 -4.30
N ASN A 94 -8.66 27.75 -4.46
CA ASN A 94 -8.35 26.65 -5.39
C ASN A 94 -8.20 27.16 -6.82
N LYS A 95 -9.11 28.01 -7.30
CA LYS A 95 -9.02 28.58 -8.65
C LYS A 95 -7.77 29.44 -8.85
N ASN A 96 -7.30 30.12 -7.81
CA ASN A 96 -6.05 30.89 -7.87
C ASN A 96 -4.83 29.94 -7.90
N LEU A 97 -4.83 28.90 -7.07
CA LEU A 97 -3.80 27.88 -7.06
C LEU A 97 -3.73 27.15 -8.40
N ASP A 98 -4.86 26.73 -8.98
CA ASP A 98 -4.93 26.08 -10.30
C ASP A 98 -4.37 26.96 -11.41
N LYS A 99 -4.51 28.30 -11.31
CA LYS A 99 -3.92 29.23 -12.27
C LYS A 99 -2.40 29.37 -12.10
N LYS A 100 -1.91 29.39 -10.86
CA LYS A 100 -0.48 29.54 -10.55
C LYS A 100 0.29 28.23 -10.76
N TYR A 101 -0.36 27.11 -10.45
CA TYR A 101 0.17 25.75 -10.47
C TYR A 101 -0.77 24.87 -11.30
N PRO A 102 -0.89 25.14 -12.61
CA PRO A 102 -1.78 24.35 -13.47
C PRO A 102 -1.37 22.88 -13.39
N GLU A 103 -2.35 22.00 -13.21
CA GLU A 103 -2.14 20.58 -13.39
C GLU A 103 -1.43 20.38 -14.72
N GLN A 104 -0.19 19.88 -14.67
CA GLN A 104 0.48 19.49 -15.89
C GLN A 104 -0.41 18.46 -16.57
N ILE A 105 -0.77 18.69 -17.84
CA ILE A 105 -1.53 17.76 -18.71
C ILE A 105 -0.66 16.53 -19.06
N ASN A 106 0.15 16.08 -18.11
CA ASN A 106 0.93 14.87 -18.20
C ASN A 106 0.23 13.82 -17.35
N ASN A 107 0.30 12.57 -17.78
CA ASN A 107 -0.16 11.42 -17.00
C ASN A 107 0.68 11.19 -15.73
N SER A 108 1.34 12.23 -15.18
CA SER A 108 2.22 12.16 -14.03
C SER A 108 1.48 11.61 -12.81
N GLY A 109 0.23 12.02 -12.57
CA GLY A 109 -0.61 11.46 -11.50
C GLY A 109 -0.80 9.95 -11.65
N LEU A 110 -1.16 9.47 -12.85
CA LEU A 110 -1.28 8.04 -13.14
C LEU A 110 0.05 7.30 -12.90
N TYR A 111 1.18 7.85 -13.34
CA TYR A 111 2.48 7.23 -13.12
C TYR A 111 2.87 7.21 -11.64
N VAL A 112 2.54 8.27 -10.89
CA VAL A 112 2.72 8.30 -9.43
C VAL A 112 1.90 7.18 -8.80
N THR A 113 0.62 7.04 -9.12
CA THR A 113 -0.24 5.94 -8.63
C THR A 113 0.32 4.56 -9.01
N ILE A 114 0.88 4.39 -10.21
CA ILE A 114 1.54 3.13 -10.61
C ILE A 114 2.80 2.85 -9.76
N GLY A 115 3.45 3.88 -9.21
CA GLY A 115 4.70 3.76 -8.47
C GLY A 115 4.64 2.80 -7.28
N GLY A 116 3.59 2.85 -6.47
CA GLY A 116 3.41 1.97 -5.31
C GLY A 116 3.23 0.50 -5.68
N PRO A 117 2.24 0.15 -6.52
CA PRO A 117 2.06 -1.23 -6.99
C PRO A 117 3.28 -1.77 -7.73
N ALA A 118 3.93 -0.95 -8.57
CA ALA A 118 5.16 -1.32 -9.25
C ALA A 118 6.30 -1.63 -8.26
N GLN A 119 6.45 -0.84 -7.20
CA GLN A 119 7.43 -1.08 -6.15
C GLN A 119 7.14 -2.39 -5.40
N THR A 120 5.87 -2.67 -5.13
CA THR A 120 5.41 -3.89 -4.44
C THR A 120 5.72 -5.13 -5.28
N ILE A 121 5.39 -5.08 -6.57
CA ILE A 121 5.68 -6.14 -7.55
C ILE A 121 7.20 -6.34 -7.70
N LEU A 122 7.98 -5.26 -7.81
CA LEU A 122 9.43 -5.34 -7.94
C LEU A 122 10.06 -6.03 -6.72
N THR A 123 9.62 -5.68 -5.52
CA THR A 123 10.09 -6.29 -4.27
C THR A 123 9.76 -7.78 -4.23
N SER A 124 8.55 -8.15 -4.65
CA SER A 124 8.13 -9.54 -4.79
C SER A 124 9.00 -10.33 -5.77
N ILE A 125 9.27 -9.74 -6.94
CA ILE A 125 10.12 -10.36 -7.97
C ILE A 125 11.55 -10.58 -7.43
N ILE A 126 12.13 -9.60 -6.74
CA ILE A 126 13.47 -9.73 -6.16
C ILE A 126 13.51 -10.90 -5.17
N GLY A 127 12.56 -10.97 -4.23
CA GLY A 127 12.46 -12.07 -3.27
C GLY A 127 12.31 -13.43 -3.97
N PHE A 128 11.45 -13.49 -4.99
CA PHE A 128 11.19 -14.69 -5.76
C PHE A 128 12.44 -15.18 -6.51
N VAL A 129 13.17 -14.28 -7.19
CA VAL A 129 14.40 -14.60 -7.92
C VAL A 129 15.50 -15.11 -6.99
N ILE A 130 15.66 -14.51 -5.80
CA ILE A 130 16.63 -14.97 -4.78
C ILE A 130 16.34 -16.42 -4.37
N LEU A 131 15.06 -16.76 -4.15
CA LEU A 131 14.65 -18.12 -3.79
C LEU A 131 14.91 -19.12 -4.92
N LEU A 132 14.60 -18.75 -6.18
CA LEU A 132 14.84 -19.62 -7.33
C LEU A 132 16.33 -19.90 -7.55
N HIS A 133 17.18 -18.88 -7.39
CA HIS A 133 18.63 -19.03 -7.54
C HIS A 133 19.20 -20.01 -6.51
N LYS A 134 18.82 -19.87 -5.24
CA LYS A 134 19.34 -20.71 -4.15
C LYS A 134 18.80 -22.13 -4.16
N ARG A 135 17.57 -22.35 -4.62
CA ARG A 135 16.97 -23.69 -4.71
C ARG A 135 17.76 -24.65 -5.59
N ARG A 136 18.50 -24.14 -6.59
CA ARG A 136 19.37 -24.95 -7.45
C ARG A 136 20.47 -25.69 -6.68
N LYS A 137 20.79 -25.29 -5.44
CA LYS A 137 21.96 -25.80 -4.70
C LYS A 137 21.67 -26.66 -3.45
N ARG A 138 20.43 -27.16 -3.26
CA ARG A 138 20.03 -28.10 -2.16
C ARG A 138 20.65 -27.77 -0.78
N TYR A 139 20.36 -26.59 -0.23
CA TYR A 139 20.79 -26.21 1.13
C TYR A 139 19.63 -26.20 2.12
N ASP A 140 19.98 -26.28 3.40
CA ASP A 140 19.07 -25.96 4.51
C ASP A 140 18.55 -24.52 4.38
N PHE A 141 17.30 -24.32 4.78
CA PHE A 141 16.62 -23.03 4.71
C PHE A 141 17.22 -22.07 5.77
N LYS A 142 17.98 -21.07 5.32
CA LYS A 142 18.66 -20.09 6.17
C LYS A 142 17.83 -18.83 6.37
N LEU A 143 18.28 -17.94 7.26
CA LEU A 143 17.62 -16.64 7.52
C LEU A 143 17.38 -15.82 6.24
N LEU A 144 18.37 -15.75 5.34
CA LEU A 144 18.23 -15.04 4.06
C LEU A 144 17.13 -15.62 3.16
N ASP A 145 16.83 -16.92 3.29
CA ASP A 145 15.76 -17.54 2.51
C ASP A 145 14.40 -17.16 3.10
N TRP A 146 14.31 -17.02 4.43
CA TRP A 146 13.12 -16.47 5.07
C TRP A 146 12.88 -15.01 4.70
N ILE A 147 13.92 -14.17 4.71
CA ILE A 147 13.80 -12.78 4.24
C ILE A 147 13.29 -12.76 2.79
N ALA A 148 13.87 -13.59 1.91
CA ALA A 148 13.42 -13.68 0.52
C ALA A 148 11.98 -14.20 0.37
N VAL A 149 11.51 -15.08 1.26
CA VAL A 149 10.09 -15.48 1.34
C VAL A 149 9.22 -14.28 1.69
N PHE A 150 9.57 -13.49 2.70
CA PHE A 150 8.80 -12.30 3.06
C PHE A 150 8.76 -11.29 1.92
N LEU A 151 9.89 -10.98 1.30
CA LEU A 151 9.95 -10.11 0.12
C LEU A 151 9.05 -10.63 -1.01
N ALA A 152 9.14 -11.93 -1.33
CA ALA A 152 8.31 -12.55 -2.37
C ALA A 152 6.81 -12.43 -2.07
N LEU A 153 6.42 -12.43 -0.80
CA LEU A 153 5.03 -12.34 -0.37
C LEU A 153 4.50 -10.91 -0.27
N PHE A 154 5.25 -9.88 -0.65
CA PHE A 154 4.73 -8.50 -0.72
C PHE A 154 3.53 -8.38 -1.66
N ILE A 155 3.48 -9.21 -2.69
CA ILE A 155 2.34 -9.32 -3.61
C ILE A 155 1.02 -9.72 -2.92
N LEU A 156 1.05 -10.16 -1.66
CA LEU A 156 -0.17 -10.38 -0.87
C LEU A 156 -0.94 -9.08 -0.60
N ARG A 157 -0.30 -7.89 -0.68
CA ARG A 157 -1.03 -6.61 -0.58
C ARG A 157 -2.11 -6.51 -1.66
N GLU A 158 -1.80 -6.87 -2.89
CA GLU A 158 -2.76 -6.87 -4.01
C GLU A 158 -3.96 -7.78 -3.75
N VAL A 159 -3.68 -8.98 -3.21
CA VAL A 159 -4.72 -9.95 -2.83
C VAL A 159 -5.56 -9.40 -1.67
N PHE A 160 -4.92 -8.77 -0.69
CA PHE A 160 -5.59 -8.17 0.46
C PHE A 160 -6.49 -7.00 0.04
N ASN A 161 -5.99 -6.07 -0.77
CA ASN A 161 -6.73 -4.92 -1.28
C ASN A 161 -7.98 -5.36 -2.05
N PHE A 162 -7.84 -6.34 -2.95
CA PHE A 162 -8.99 -6.89 -3.67
C PHE A 162 -10.02 -7.51 -2.71
N CYS A 163 -9.57 -8.36 -1.78
CA CYS A 163 -10.46 -9.02 -0.83
C CYS A 163 -11.18 -8.02 0.08
N ASN A 164 -10.48 -6.97 0.51
CA ASN A 164 -11.04 -5.90 1.33
C ASN A 164 -12.09 -5.09 0.54
N ALA A 165 -11.79 -4.70 -0.70
CA ALA A 165 -12.73 -4.03 -1.59
C ALA A 165 -13.97 -4.89 -1.86
N MET A 166 -13.79 -6.19 -2.16
CA MET A 166 -14.90 -7.12 -2.37
C MET A 166 -15.75 -7.30 -1.11
N PHE A 167 -15.12 -7.38 0.07
CA PHE A 167 -15.84 -7.41 1.34
C PHE A 167 -16.66 -6.13 1.52
N SER A 168 -16.07 -4.96 1.28
CA SER A 168 -16.78 -3.69 1.38
C SER A 168 -17.95 -3.58 0.40
N PHE A 169 -17.78 -4.06 -0.83
CA PHE A 169 -18.84 -4.11 -1.82
C PHE A 169 -20.02 -4.97 -1.36
N LEU A 170 -19.73 -6.19 -0.89
CA LEU A 170 -20.77 -7.16 -0.54
C LEU A 170 -21.51 -6.84 0.76
N PHE A 171 -20.82 -6.25 1.74
CA PHE A 171 -21.39 -6.02 3.07
C PHE A 171 -21.83 -4.57 3.33
N TYR A 172 -21.24 -3.59 2.63
CA TYR A 172 -21.54 -2.17 2.83
C TYR A 172 -22.05 -1.46 1.57
N ASN A 173 -22.24 -2.18 0.45
CA ASN A 173 -22.65 -1.60 -0.84
C ASN A 173 -21.79 -0.40 -1.30
N GLN A 174 -20.53 -0.34 -0.85
CA GLN A 174 -19.60 0.70 -1.28
C GLN A 174 -19.26 0.49 -2.76
N THR A 175 -19.34 1.54 -3.57
CA THR A 175 -19.01 1.51 -5.00
C THR A 175 -17.69 2.18 -5.32
N ASP A 176 -17.19 3.01 -4.40
CA ASP A 176 -15.93 3.74 -4.52
C ASP A 176 -14.88 3.02 -3.66
N PHE A 177 -13.94 2.36 -4.33
CA PHE A 177 -12.90 1.58 -3.66
C PHE A 177 -11.61 2.38 -3.59
N ALA A 178 -11.13 2.57 -2.37
CA ALA A 178 -9.78 3.05 -2.15
C ALA A 178 -8.77 1.95 -2.53
N GLY A 179 -7.85 2.26 -3.44
CA GLY A 179 -6.76 1.38 -3.87
C GLY A 179 -6.18 1.79 -5.22
N ASP A 180 -4.86 1.73 -5.33
CA ASP A 180 -4.13 2.20 -6.52
C ASP A 180 -4.56 1.46 -7.78
N GLU A 181 -4.79 0.15 -7.70
CA GLU A 181 -5.18 -0.67 -8.86
C GLU A 181 -6.57 -0.29 -9.39
N PHE A 182 -7.49 0.08 -8.49
CA PHE A 182 -8.83 0.56 -8.85
C PHE A 182 -8.72 1.95 -9.50
N GLY A 183 -7.95 2.85 -8.91
CA GLY A 183 -7.68 4.19 -9.43
C GLY A 183 -7.02 4.16 -10.82
N ILE A 184 -6.03 3.28 -11.02
CA ILE A 184 -5.36 3.08 -12.32
C ILE A 184 -6.37 2.57 -13.35
N SER A 185 -7.19 1.57 -13.01
CA SER A 185 -8.18 1.01 -13.94
C SER A 185 -9.20 2.07 -14.38
N SER A 186 -9.72 2.84 -13.44
CA SER A 186 -10.67 3.94 -13.70
C SER A 186 -10.04 5.05 -14.54
N THR A 187 -8.80 5.45 -14.24
CA THR A 187 -8.07 6.48 -15.00
C THR A 187 -7.80 6.05 -16.44
N LEU A 188 -7.62 4.75 -16.69
CA LEU A 188 -7.46 4.18 -18.04
C LEU A 188 -8.79 3.98 -18.77
N GLY A 189 -9.93 4.32 -18.16
CA GLY A 189 -11.27 4.10 -18.73
C GLY A 189 -11.66 2.62 -18.80
N LEU A 190 -10.99 1.75 -18.02
CA LEU A 190 -11.28 0.33 -17.92
C LEU A 190 -12.32 0.08 -16.82
N ASN A 191 -12.90 -1.12 -16.81
CA ASN A 191 -13.72 -1.54 -15.66
C ASN A 191 -12.85 -1.50 -14.39
N GLN A 192 -13.33 -0.82 -13.34
CA GLN A 192 -12.59 -0.65 -12.08
C GLN A 192 -12.06 -1.97 -11.47
N TRP A 193 -12.71 -3.11 -11.74
CA TRP A 193 -12.32 -4.43 -11.25
C TRP A 193 -11.29 -5.17 -12.11
N LEU A 194 -11.03 -4.72 -13.35
CA LEU A 194 -10.20 -5.46 -14.29
C LEU A 194 -8.76 -5.61 -13.79
N LEU A 195 -8.08 -4.49 -13.52
CA LEU A 195 -6.69 -4.51 -13.06
C LEU A 195 -6.54 -5.17 -11.67
N PRO A 196 -7.38 -4.85 -10.66
CA PRO A 196 -7.36 -5.55 -9.38
C PRO A 196 -7.54 -7.07 -9.50
N SER A 197 -8.41 -7.55 -10.41
CA SER A 197 -8.62 -8.98 -10.62
C SER A 197 -7.39 -9.66 -11.22
N VAL A 198 -6.70 -8.99 -12.16
CA VAL A 198 -5.44 -9.49 -12.72
C VAL A 198 -4.37 -9.59 -11.63
N MET A 199 -4.24 -8.56 -10.79
CA MET A 199 -3.28 -8.55 -9.68
C MET A 199 -3.60 -9.60 -8.62
N LEU A 200 -4.88 -9.84 -8.32
CA LEU A 200 -5.33 -10.94 -7.46
C LEU A 200 -4.82 -12.29 -7.98
N VAL A 201 -5.03 -12.59 -9.26
CA VAL A 201 -4.63 -13.87 -9.85
C VAL A 201 -3.11 -14.05 -9.79
N ILE A 202 -2.35 -13.02 -10.17
CA ILE A 202 -0.87 -13.04 -10.11
C ILE A 202 -0.41 -13.23 -8.66
N GLY A 203 -0.95 -12.46 -7.73
CA GLY A 203 -0.61 -12.51 -6.31
C GLY A 203 -0.91 -13.87 -5.68
N LEU A 204 -2.06 -14.48 -5.99
CA LEU A 204 -2.41 -15.82 -5.53
C LEU A 204 -1.48 -16.88 -6.12
N VAL A 205 -1.21 -16.86 -7.43
CA VAL A 205 -0.33 -17.84 -8.07
C VAL A 205 1.08 -17.78 -7.49
N LEU A 206 1.65 -16.58 -7.36
CA LEU A 206 2.98 -16.40 -6.78
C LEU A 206 3.01 -16.84 -5.31
N SER A 207 2.05 -16.39 -4.50
CA SER A 207 2.02 -16.71 -3.07
C SER A 207 1.83 -18.20 -2.81
N LEU A 208 0.93 -18.86 -3.54
CA LEU A 208 0.73 -20.31 -3.45
C LEU A 208 1.98 -21.07 -3.90
N TYR A 209 2.65 -20.61 -4.96
CA TYR A 209 3.91 -21.22 -5.40
C TYR A 209 4.99 -21.09 -4.32
N VAL A 210 5.18 -19.91 -3.74
CA VAL A 210 6.16 -19.69 -2.66
C VAL A 210 5.85 -20.61 -1.47
N ILE A 211 4.62 -20.63 -0.99
CA ILE A 211 4.21 -21.40 0.20
C ILE A 211 4.31 -22.92 -0.04
N PHE A 212 3.77 -23.42 -1.15
CA PHE A 212 3.63 -24.86 -1.37
C PHE A 212 4.76 -25.49 -2.17
N ARG A 213 5.58 -24.72 -2.90
CA ARG A 213 6.74 -25.24 -3.64
C ARG A 213 8.09 -24.86 -3.05
N LEU A 214 8.21 -23.69 -2.41
CA LEU A 214 9.52 -23.22 -1.90
C LEU A 214 9.69 -23.48 -0.41
N ILE A 215 8.67 -23.22 0.42
CA ILE A 215 8.78 -23.45 1.87
C ILE A 215 8.81 -24.97 2.17
N PRO A 216 9.73 -25.46 3.03
CA PRO A 216 9.79 -26.86 3.43
C PRO A 216 8.50 -27.33 4.11
N ILE A 217 8.04 -28.55 3.79
CA ILE A 217 6.75 -29.08 4.27
C ILE A 217 6.59 -29.06 5.79
N LYS A 218 7.69 -29.20 6.54
CA LYS A 218 7.73 -29.17 8.01
C LYS A 218 7.33 -27.82 8.63
N TYR A 219 7.40 -26.71 7.88
CA TYR A 219 7.10 -25.36 8.37
C TYR A 219 5.79 -24.79 7.85
N ARG A 220 5.22 -25.34 6.77
CA ARG A 220 4.12 -24.71 6.01
C ARG A 220 2.89 -24.41 6.87
N PHE A 221 2.46 -25.36 7.68
CA PHE A 221 1.25 -25.20 8.48
C PHE A 221 1.39 -24.07 9.51
N SER A 222 2.48 -24.08 10.29
CA SER A 222 2.84 -22.97 11.18
C SER A 222 2.95 -21.65 10.45
N PHE A 223 3.60 -21.64 9.28
CA PHE A 223 3.80 -20.44 8.49
C PHE A 223 2.47 -19.82 8.02
N ILE A 224 1.54 -20.64 7.51
CA ILE A 224 0.23 -20.17 7.04
C ILE A 224 -0.58 -19.58 8.19
N ILE A 225 -0.68 -20.27 9.33
CA ILE A 225 -1.44 -19.78 10.49
C ILE A 225 -0.83 -18.50 11.03
N SER A 226 0.48 -18.49 11.26
CA SER A 226 1.19 -17.31 11.75
C SER A 226 1.14 -16.14 10.76
N GLY A 227 1.15 -16.42 9.46
CA GLY A 227 1.06 -15.38 8.44
C GLY A 227 -0.32 -14.76 8.34
N PHE A 228 -1.37 -15.58 8.44
CA PHE A 228 -2.73 -15.06 8.48
C PHE A 228 -2.96 -14.18 9.72
N ILE A 229 -2.64 -14.68 10.91
CA ILE A 229 -2.82 -13.94 12.16
C ILE A 229 -1.89 -12.72 12.21
N GLY A 230 -0.61 -12.90 11.89
CA GLY A 230 0.39 -11.83 11.94
C GLY A 230 0.15 -10.73 10.91
N GLY A 231 -0.33 -11.07 9.70
CA GLY A 231 -0.68 -10.10 8.68
C GLY A 231 -1.85 -9.21 9.10
N LEU A 232 -2.93 -9.83 9.60
CA LEU A 232 -4.09 -9.10 10.13
C LEU A 232 -3.72 -8.22 11.33
N LEU A 233 -2.97 -8.77 12.30
CA LEU A 233 -2.48 -7.99 13.44
C LEU A 233 -1.60 -6.83 12.99
N GLY A 234 -0.70 -7.06 12.03
CA GLY A 234 0.15 -6.00 11.47
C GLY A 234 -0.67 -4.88 10.85
N TYR A 235 -1.69 -5.22 10.07
CA TYR A 235 -2.62 -4.25 9.48
C TYR A 235 -3.33 -3.44 10.56
N PHE A 236 -4.01 -4.10 11.52
CA PHE A 236 -4.74 -3.40 12.57
C PHE A 236 -3.85 -2.58 13.51
N ILE A 237 -2.65 -3.07 13.83
CA ILE A 237 -1.71 -2.32 14.68
C ILE A 237 -1.23 -1.07 13.96
N TRP A 238 -0.85 -1.19 12.68
CA TRP A 238 -0.30 -0.08 11.91
C TRP A 238 -1.34 1.01 11.65
N PHE A 239 -2.46 0.65 11.03
CA PHE A 239 -3.52 1.59 10.68
C PHE A 239 -4.41 1.98 11.86
N GLY A 240 -4.34 1.25 12.99
CA GLY A 240 -5.16 1.53 14.16
C GLY A 240 -4.55 2.54 15.13
N PHE A 241 -3.24 2.45 15.42
CA PHE A 241 -2.61 3.38 16.36
C PHE A 241 -1.12 3.60 16.13
N LEU A 242 -0.38 2.56 15.72
CA LEU A 242 1.08 2.63 15.69
C LEU A 242 1.56 3.60 14.61
N GLY A 243 0.95 3.57 13.42
CA GLY A 243 1.29 4.45 12.32
C GLY A 243 1.10 5.91 12.69
N GLU A 244 -0.10 6.28 13.14
CA GLU A 244 -0.36 7.63 13.65
C GLU A 244 0.61 8.04 14.77
N TRP A 245 0.85 7.15 15.74
CA TRP A 245 1.73 7.46 16.86
C TRP A 245 3.16 7.73 16.41
N VAL A 246 3.70 6.94 15.49
CA VAL A 246 5.05 7.15 14.92
C VAL A 246 5.12 8.47 14.16
N PHE A 247 4.14 8.75 13.30
CA PHE A 247 4.15 9.95 12.46
C PHE A 247 3.85 11.24 13.21
N ARG A 248 3.29 11.19 14.42
CA ARG A 248 3.16 12.40 15.29
C ARG A 248 4.51 12.97 15.74
N PHE A 249 5.61 12.22 15.61
CA PHE A 249 6.96 12.67 15.99
C PHE A 249 7.79 13.18 14.80
N PHE A 250 7.24 13.17 13.58
CA PHE A 250 7.88 13.66 12.36
C PHE A 250 7.08 14.83 11.79
#